data_AF-A0A2V8DD79-F1
#
_entry.id   AF-A0A2V8DD79-F1
#
_cell.length_a   1.000
_cell.length_b   1.000
_cell.length_c   1.000
_cell.angle_alpha   90.00
_cell.angle_beta   90.00
_cell.angle_gamma   90.00
#
_symmetry.space_group_name_H-M   'P 1'
#
loop_
_entity.id
_entity.type
_entity.pdbx_description
1 polymer ?
#
loop_
_entity_poly.entity_id
_entity_poly.type
_entity_poly.pdbx_seq_one_letter_code
_entity_poly.pdbx_strand_id
1 'polypeptide(L)'
;MSPALSAQWPLHPLKGVPRAPDGKPNLAAPAPRTADGKPDFSGLWMRSDDPGPNGAAAGRPPLVRGGNAGAGFKDGLPFQPWAAQLQKKRFAEEGLNDPDGLCLPQGPLQYHIDPQPFEIIQTPRQLVYISESNYGLRKVYLDGRSLPPPGQVVPYWHGYSVGRWDGDTLVVESNNFHGVDPNNVNAAGLPSSYLGAGWLDHRGSPYTEAMKLTERFRRVNYGLLDIELTVDDPKAYTEPFTVRVVERIVADGSEMIEFVCHENQTFLKLTGRERK
;
A
#
# COMPACT_ATOMS: atom_id res chain seq x y z
N MET A 1 -0.12 19.73 9.95
CA MET A 1 1.03 19.30 9.13
C MET A 1 2.18 19.03 10.07
N SER A 2 2.64 17.78 10.19
CA SER A 2 3.81 17.48 11.00
C SER A 2 5.03 18.17 10.38
N PRO A 3 5.81 18.94 11.16
CA PRO A 3 6.95 19.72 10.65
C PRO A 3 8.11 18.89 10.06
N ALA A 4 8.02 17.56 10.11
CA ALA A 4 9.04 16.66 9.55
C ALA A 4 9.03 16.59 8.01
N LEU A 5 7.85 16.71 7.37
CA LEU A 5 7.74 16.58 5.90
C LEU A 5 8.37 17.76 5.15
N SER A 6 8.31 18.97 5.71
CA SER A 6 8.82 20.18 5.04
C SER A 6 10.35 20.28 4.96
N ALA A 7 11.08 19.34 5.58
CA ALA A 7 12.53 19.41 5.71
C ALA A 7 13.29 18.36 4.87
N GLN A 8 12.60 17.35 4.32
CA GLN A 8 13.25 16.26 3.59
C GLN A 8 13.33 16.54 2.09
N TRP A 9 12.34 17.21 1.49
CA TRP A 9 12.21 17.32 0.04
C TRP A 9 12.30 18.76 -0.47
N PRO A 10 13.00 19.02 -1.59
CA PRO A 10 12.95 20.31 -2.27
C PRO A 10 11.51 20.65 -2.67
N LEU A 11 11.12 21.92 -2.49
CA LEU A 11 9.81 22.40 -2.92
C LEU A 11 9.86 22.84 -4.38
N HIS A 12 9.30 22.02 -5.26
CA HIS A 12 9.09 22.28 -6.68
C HIS A 12 7.59 22.39 -6.98
N PRO A 13 7.03 23.61 -7.15
CA PRO A 13 5.61 23.78 -7.42
C PRO A 13 5.16 22.98 -8.64
N LEU A 14 4.31 21.97 -8.40
CA LEU A 14 3.75 21.14 -9.47
C LEU A 14 2.84 21.97 -10.37
N LYS A 15 3.11 21.95 -11.68
CA LYS A 15 2.23 22.59 -12.68
C LYS A 15 0.90 21.83 -12.73
N GLY A 16 -0.20 22.56 -12.80
CA GLY A 16 -1.55 21.96 -12.91
C GLY A 16 -2.25 21.64 -11.60
N VAL A 17 -1.63 21.91 -10.43
CA VAL A 17 -2.32 21.85 -9.13
C VAL A 17 -3.45 22.89 -9.12
N PRO A 18 -4.73 22.50 -8.96
CA PRO A 18 -5.84 23.44 -8.80
C PRO A 18 -5.60 24.32 -7.57
N ARG A 19 -5.88 25.62 -7.68
CA ARG A 19 -5.69 26.57 -6.57
C ARG A 19 -7.02 27.20 -6.14
N ALA A 20 -7.15 27.43 -4.84
CA ALA A 20 -8.23 28.22 -4.26
C ALA A 20 -7.93 29.73 -4.41
N PRO A 21 -8.89 30.63 -4.13
CA PRO A 21 -8.68 32.09 -4.21
C PRO A 21 -7.55 32.62 -3.32
N ASP A 22 -7.20 31.90 -2.25
CA ASP A 22 -6.08 32.22 -1.35
C ASP A 22 -4.72 31.73 -1.87
N GLY A 23 -4.67 31.15 -3.08
CA GLY A 23 -3.47 30.66 -3.74
C GLY A 23 -3.00 29.27 -3.27
N LYS A 24 -3.64 28.67 -2.26
CA LYS A 24 -3.30 27.33 -1.77
C LYS A 24 -3.88 26.23 -2.67
N PRO A 25 -3.32 25.00 -2.64
CA PRO A 25 -3.91 23.85 -3.35
C PRO A 25 -5.38 23.63 -2.98
N ASN A 26 -6.26 23.56 -3.98
CA ASN A 26 -7.66 23.21 -3.82
C ASN A 26 -7.82 21.69 -3.91
N LEU A 27 -7.66 21.01 -2.77
CA LEU A 27 -7.78 19.56 -2.66
C LEU A 27 -9.21 19.03 -2.91
N ALA A 28 -10.23 19.89 -2.88
CA ALA A 28 -11.61 19.53 -3.18
C ALA A 28 -11.98 19.67 -4.67
N ALA A 29 -11.06 20.15 -5.52
CA ALA A 29 -11.28 20.26 -6.95
C ALA A 29 -11.61 18.88 -7.59
N PRO A 30 -12.29 18.83 -8.74
CA PRO A 30 -12.57 17.57 -9.43
C PRO A 30 -11.30 16.74 -9.68
N ALA A 31 -11.47 15.40 -9.70
CA ALA A 31 -10.38 14.49 -10.01
C ALA A 31 -9.81 14.79 -11.42
N PRO A 32 -8.48 14.88 -11.58
CA PRO A 32 -7.86 15.07 -12.89
C PRO A 32 -8.16 13.86 -13.78
N ARG A 33 -8.17 14.10 -15.10
CA ARG A 33 -8.46 13.08 -16.11
C ARG A 33 -7.30 12.99 -17.10
N THR A 34 -6.98 11.77 -17.49
CA THR A 34 -6.05 11.50 -18.58
C THR A 34 -6.70 11.80 -19.93
N ALA A 35 -5.91 11.76 -21.01
CA ALA A 35 -6.37 12.12 -22.36
C ALA A 35 -7.52 11.23 -22.89
N ASP A 36 -7.67 10.00 -22.39
CA ASP A 36 -8.77 9.10 -22.74
C ASP A 36 -10.01 9.25 -21.82
N GLY A 37 -10.00 10.25 -20.94
CA GLY A 37 -11.10 10.58 -20.03
C GLY A 37 -11.12 9.75 -18.73
N LYS A 38 -10.20 8.81 -18.54
CA LYS A 38 -10.09 8.05 -17.29
C LYS A 38 -9.49 8.90 -16.16
N PRO A 39 -9.86 8.66 -14.89
CA PRO A 39 -9.20 9.29 -13.76
C PRO A 39 -7.69 9.15 -13.83
N ASP A 40 -7.00 10.25 -13.55
CA ASP A 40 -5.54 10.29 -13.44
C ASP A 40 -5.15 10.09 -11.97
N PHE A 41 -4.48 8.98 -11.71
CA PHE A 41 -3.94 8.61 -10.41
C PHE A 41 -2.51 9.14 -10.19
N SER A 42 -1.90 9.76 -11.20
CA SER A 42 -0.52 10.23 -11.10
C SER A 42 -0.33 11.25 -9.99
N GLY A 43 0.78 11.12 -9.27
CA GLY A 43 1.16 12.01 -8.18
C GLY A 43 1.75 11.27 -6.99
N LEU A 44 2.20 12.06 -6.02
CA LEU A 44 2.72 11.59 -4.75
C LEU A 44 1.57 11.49 -3.73
N TRP A 45 1.49 10.36 -3.06
CA TRP A 45 0.41 9.97 -2.15
C TRP A 45 0.97 9.68 -0.77
N MET A 46 0.22 10.02 0.27
CA MET A 46 0.50 9.60 1.64
C MET A 46 -0.77 9.13 2.33
N ARG A 47 -0.60 8.08 3.14
CA ARG A 47 -1.69 7.52 3.92
C ARG A 47 -2.37 8.60 4.76
N SER A 48 -3.69 8.50 4.84
CA SER A 48 -4.49 9.26 5.79
C SER A 48 -5.43 8.36 6.59
N ASP A 49 -5.61 8.68 7.87
CA ASP A 49 -6.66 8.09 8.69
C ASP A 49 -7.98 8.91 8.63
N ASP A 50 -7.97 10.00 7.85
CA ASP A 50 -9.14 10.84 7.57
C ASP A 50 -9.73 10.51 6.18
N PRO A 51 -10.87 9.80 6.14
CA PRO A 51 -11.53 9.42 4.90
C PRO A 51 -12.32 10.56 4.24
N GLY A 52 -12.29 11.78 4.80
CA GLY A 52 -12.89 12.97 4.20
C GLY A 52 -14.43 12.86 4.03
N PRO A 53 -15.01 13.49 2.98
CA PRO A 53 -16.46 13.58 2.83
C PRO A 53 -17.16 12.23 2.62
N ASN A 54 -16.42 11.17 2.25
CA ASN A 54 -16.95 9.82 2.07
C ASN A 54 -16.81 8.95 3.35
N GLY A 55 -16.63 9.63 4.49
CA GLY A 55 -15.83 9.17 5.62
C GLY A 55 -16.23 7.85 6.28
N ALA A 56 -17.51 7.52 6.31
CA ALA A 56 -18.00 6.27 6.88
C ALA A 56 -19.35 5.91 6.27
N ALA A 57 -19.49 6.02 4.94
CA ALA A 57 -20.73 5.65 4.28
C ALA A 57 -21.13 4.22 4.69
N ALA A 58 -22.38 4.05 5.12
CA ALA A 58 -22.91 2.75 5.53
C ALA A 58 -22.73 1.73 4.39
N GLY A 59 -22.31 0.52 4.73
CA GLY A 59 -22.06 -0.55 3.76
C GLY A 59 -20.66 -0.54 3.12
N ARG A 60 -19.72 0.30 3.60
CA ARG A 60 -18.32 0.25 3.15
C ARG A 60 -17.43 -0.60 4.07
N PRO A 61 -16.35 -1.19 3.55
CA PRO A 61 -15.39 -1.93 4.35
C PRO A 61 -14.74 -1.07 5.46
N PRO A 62 -14.27 -1.69 6.56
CA PRO A 62 -13.58 -0.99 7.63
C PRO A 62 -12.33 -0.26 7.12
N LEU A 63 -12.10 0.96 7.63
CA LEU A 63 -10.89 1.72 7.34
C LEU A 63 -9.72 1.14 8.15
N VAL A 64 -8.59 0.88 7.49
CA VAL A 64 -7.35 0.52 8.17
C VAL A 64 -6.86 1.73 8.98
N ARG A 65 -6.60 1.54 10.29
CA ARG A 65 -6.11 2.60 11.19
C ARG A 65 -4.84 2.13 11.92
N GLY A 66 -3.88 3.03 12.08
CA GLY A 66 -2.61 2.72 12.79
C GLY A 66 -1.90 1.46 12.29
N GLY A 67 -1.88 1.25 10.97
CA GLY A 67 -1.21 0.09 10.36
C GLY A 67 -1.84 -1.28 10.64
N ASN A 68 -3.06 -1.34 11.19
CA ASN A 68 -3.73 -2.60 11.56
C ASN A 68 -4.95 -2.87 10.68
N ALA A 69 -4.85 -3.84 9.77
CA ALA A 69 -5.95 -4.19 8.87
C ALA A 69 -7.13 -4.82 9.64
N GLY A 70 -6.87 -5.49 10.76
CA GLY A 70 -7.88 -6.10 11.63
C GLY A 70 -8.63 -5.12 12.54
N ALA A 71 -8.20 -3.86 12.65
CA ALA A 71 -8.70 -2.92 13.67
C ALA A 71 -10.21 -2.64 13.58
N GLY A 72 -10.79 -2.72 12.38
CA GLY A 72 -12.22 -2.48 12.17
C GLY A 72 -13.10 -3.74 12.22
N PHE A 73 -12.52 -4.91 12.49
CA PHE A 73 -13.25 -6.16 12.64
C PHE A 73 -13.43 -6.48 14.12
N LYS A 74 -14.64 -6.86 14.51
CA LYS A 74 -15.00 -7.14 15.91
C LYS A 74 -14.07 -8.18 16.56
N ASP A 75 -13.79 -9.25 15.83
CA ASP A 75 -13.00 -10.40 16.30
C ASP A 75 -11.59 -10.44 15.67
N GLY A 76 -11.17 -9.35 15.00
CA GLY A 76 -9.96 -9.30 14.18
C GLY A 76 -10.13 -9.92 12.79
N LEU A 77 -9.03 -10.13 12.07
CA LEU A 77 -9.06 -10.77 10.76
C LEU A 77 -9.42 -12.27 10.89
N PRO A 78 -10.12 -12.84 9.89
CA PRO A 78 -10.62 -14.21 9.95
C PRO A 78 -9.51 -15.25 9.67
N PHE A 79 -8.51 -15.33 10.55
CA PHE A 79 -7.34 -16.20 10.35
C PHE A 79 -7.68 -17.69 10.46
N GLN A 80 -6.98 -18.51 9.67
CA GLN A 80 -6.78 -19.92 9.96
C GLN A 80 -5.92 -20.09 11.23
N PRO A 81 -5.99 -21.21 11.96
CA PRO A 81 -5.28 -21.39 13.22
C PRO A 81 -3.76 -21.17 13.16
N TRP A 82 -3.09 -21.64 12.10
CA TRP A 82 -1.65 -21.44 11.93
C TRP A 82 -1.31 -19.97 11.67
N ALA A 83 -2.14 -19.26 10.91
CA ALA A 83 -1.95 -17.87 10.56
C ALA A 83 -2.11 -16.97 11.79
N ALA A 84 -3.09 -17.27 12.64
CA ALA A 84 -3.27 -16.61 13.94
C ALA A 84 -2.05 -16.81 14.87
N GLN A 85 -1.50 -18.03 14.91
CA GLN A 85 -0.29 -18.32 15.70
C GLN A 85 0.93 -17.56 15.18
N LEU A 86 1.14 -17.52 13.87
CA LEU A 86 2.25 -16.80 13.25
C LEU A 86 2.10 -15.28 13.45
N GLN A 87 0.92 -14.72 13.25
CA GLN A 87 0.62 -13.31 13.47
C GLN A 87 0.90 -12.92 14.93
N LYS A 88 0.41 -13.71 15.89
CA LYS A 88 0.63 -13.47 17.32
C LYS A 88 2.12 -13.47 17.66
N LYS A 89 2.89 -14.40 17.10
CA LYS A 89 4.35 -14.44 17.26
C LYS A 89 5.01 -13.18 16.70
N ARG A 90 4.77 -12.86 15.42
CA ARG A 90 5.34 -11.69 14.75
C ARG A 90 5.02 -10.39 15.49
N PHE A 91 3.79 -10.27 15.99
CA PHE A 91 3.38 -9.11 16.76
C PHE A 91 4.14 -8.99 18.10
N ALA A 92 4.39 -10.11 18.79
CA ALA A 92 5.17 -10.14 20.03
C ALA A 92 6.68 -9.88 19.81
N GLU A 93 7.16 -10.00 18.57
CA GLU A 93 8.54 -9.70 18.19
C GLU A 93 8.77 -8.20 17.91
N GLU A 94 7.73 -7.36 18.03
CA GLU A 94 7.80 -5.89 17.90
C GLU A 94 8.52 -5.42 16.61
N GLY A 95 8.25 -6.10 15.49
CA GLY A 95 8.79 -5.75 14.19
C GLY A 95 10.24 -6.23 13.93
N LEU A 96 10.84 -7.00 14.85
CA LEU A 96 12.19 -7.57 14.67
C LEU A 96 12.39 -8.28 13.32
N ASN A 97 11.34 -8.97 12.86
CA ASN A 97 11.34 -9.74 11.62
C ASN A 97 10.40 -9.16 10.55
N ASP A 98 10.00 -7.89 10.68
CA ASP A 98 9.24 -7.21 9.63
C ASP A 98 10.14 -7.05 8.39
N PRO A 99 9.75 -7.54 7.20
CA PRO A 99 10.51 -7.37 5.97
C PRO A 99 10.94 -5.93 5.71
N ASP A 100 10.09 -4.95 6.04
CA ASP A 100 10.41 -3.53 5.84
C ASP A 100 11.63 -3.10 6.68
N GLY A 101 11.67 -3.52 7.95
CA GLY A 101 12.80 -3.24 8.86
C GLY A 101 14.08 -4.01 8.50
N LEU A 102 13.97 -5.07 7.71
CA LEU A 102 15.09 -5.86 7.18
C LEU A 102 15.55 -5.38 5.79
N CYS A 103 15.05 -4.23 5.33
CA CYS A 103 15.30 -3.70 4.00
C CYS A 103 14.87 -4.63 2.85
N LEU A 104 13.84 -5.44 3.10
CA LEU A 104 13.16 -6.29 2.13
C LEU A 104 11.85 -5.63 1.68
N PRO A 105 11.28 -6.03 0.53
CA PRO A 105 10.04 -5.44 0.05
C PRO A 105 8.88 -5.61 1.04
N GLN A 106 8.08 -4.55 1.17
CA GLN A 106 6.83 -4.56 1.93
C GLN A 106 5.81 -5.52 1.31
N GLY A 107 4.91 -6.07 2.12
CA GLY A 107 3.80 -6.85 1.56
C GLY A 107 2.75 -5.98 0.87
N PRO A 108 1.85 -6.58 0.09
CA PRO A 108 1.03 -5.86 -0.88
C PRO A 108 -0.07 -4.98 -0.28
N LEU A 109 -0.50 -5.25 0.96
CA LEU A 109 -1.40 -4.36 1.71
C LEU A 109 -0.60 -3.35 2.54
N GLN A 110 0.51 -3.78 3.17
CA GLN A 110 1.43 -2.93 3.93
C GLN A 110 1.89 -1.73 3.12
N TYR A 111 2.17 -1.96 1.83
CA TYR A 111 2.52 -0.94 0.84
C TYR A 111 1.56 0.27 0.76
N HIS A 112 0.28 0.09 1.10
CA HIS A 112 -0.71 1.17 1.11
C HIS A 112 -0.91 1.79 2.50
N ILE A 113 -0.37 1.20 3.56
CA ILE A 113 -0.69 1.60 4.94
C ILE A 113 0.53 2.10 5.71
N ASP A 114 1.66 2.20 5.05
CA ASP A 114 2.85 2.82 5.59
C ASP A 114 2.75 4.36 5.60
N PRO A 115 3.42 5.03 6.57
CA PRO A 115 3.39 6.49 6.66
C PRO A 115 4.27 7.20 5.61
N GLN A 116 5.21 6.48 5.00
CA GLN A 116 6.02 6.96 3.89
C GLN A 116 5.14 7.16 2.65
N PRO A 117 5.44 8.16 1.81
CA PRO A 117 4.70 8.35 0.58
C PRO A 117 4.97 7.24 -0.44
N PHE A 118 4.11 7.16 -1.44
CA PHE A 118 4.39 6.49 -2.69
C PHE A 118 4.00 7.36 -3.87
N GLU A 119 4.73 7.23 -4.97
CA GLU A 119 4.41 7.88 -6.23
C GLU A 119 3.67 6.91 -7.16
N ILE A 120 2.64 7.43 -7.80
CA ILE A 120 2.01 6.79 -8.95
C ILE A 120 2.43 7.52 -10.23
N ILE A 121 2.88 6.75 -11.21
CA ILE A 121 3.05 7.21 -12.59
C ILE A 121 2.08 6.42 -13.47
N GLN A 122 1.10 7.11 -14.04
CA GLN A 122 0.12 6.49 -14.93
C GLN A 122 0.44 6.78 -16.40
N THR A 123 0.37 5.73 -17.22
CA THR A 123 0.41 5.80 -18.67
C THR A 123 -0.79 5.04 -19.23
N PRO A 124 -1.12 5.15 -20.52
CA PRO A 124 -2.19 4.35 -21.12
C PRO A 124 -2.00 2.83 -21.01
N ARG A 125 -0.76 2.35 -20.79
CA ARG A 125 -0.43 0.91 -20.78
C ARG A 125 -0.13 0.33 -19.41
N GLN A 126 0.21 1.18 -18.44
CA GLN A 126 0.62 0.74 -17.11
C GLN A 126 0.45 1.85 -16.09
N LEU A 127 0.20 1.43 -14.85
CA LEU A 127 0.37 2.23 -13.66
C LEU A 127 1.59 1.68 -12.91
N VAL A 128 2.54 2.56 -12.59
CA VAL A 128 3.74 2.24 -11.81
C VAL A 128 3.61 2.86 -10.43
N TYR A 129 3.70 2.03 -9.41
CA TYR A 129 3.86 2.45 -8.01
C TYR A 129 5.35 2.42 -7.65
N ILE A 130 5.80 3.48 -6.98
CA ILE A 130 7.15 3.58 -6.41
C ILE A 130 6.96 4.01 -4.95
N SER A 131 7.31 3.15 -4.00
CA SER A 131 7.27 3.49 -2.58
C SER A 131 8.57 4.16 -2.20
N GLU A 132 8.51 5.20 -1.37
CA GLU A 132 9.73 5.73 -0.76
C GLU A 132 10.35 4.65 0.12
N SER A 133 9.58 3.94 0.96
CA SER A 133 10.14 2.88 1.80
C SER A 133 10.68 1.73 0.96
N ASN A 134 11.97 1.43 1.15
CA ASN A 134 12.69 0.33 0.50
C ASN A 134 12.62 0.31 -1.04
N TYR A 135 12.23 1.42 -1.68
CA TYR A 135 12.10 1.54 -3.13
C TYR A 135 11.32 0.41 -3.81
N GLY A 136 10.25 -0.04 -3.15
CA GLY A 136 9.37 -1.05 -3.71
C GLY A 136 8.73 -0.56 -5.02
N LEU A 137 9.02 -1.27 -6.12
CA LEU A 137 8.44 -1.00 -7.43
C LEU A 137 7.36 -2.04 -7.74
N ARG A 138 6.15 -1.57 -8.02
CA ARG A 138 5.04 -2.40 -8.48
C ARG A 138 4.47 -1.88 -9.78
N LYS A 139 4.21 -2.78 -10.72
CA LYS A 139 3.57 -2.46 -12.01
C LYS A 139 2.20 -3.09 -12.09
N VAL A 140 1.23 -2.31 -12.54
CA VAL A 140 -0.11 -2.77 -12.93
C VAL A 140 -0.24 -2.60 -14.43
N TYR A 141 -0.47 -3.69 -15.14
CA TYR A 141 -0.64 -3.65 -16.60
C TYR A 141 -2.08 -3.27 -16.98
N LEU A 142 -2.23 -2.27 -17.83
CA LEU A 142 -3.51 -1.72 -18.28
C LEU A 142 -3.80 -2.01 -19.77
N ASP A 143 -2.98 -2.83 -20.42
CA ASP A 143 -3.08 -3.12 -21.86
C ASP A 143 -4.03 -4.26 -22.22
N GLY A 144 -4.95 -4.61 -21.32
CA GLY A 144 -6.01 -5.58 -21.56
C GLY A 144 -5.60 -7.06 -21.48
N ARG A 145 -4.35 -7.35 -21.09
CA ARG A 145 -3.92 -8.74 -20.86
C ARG A 145 -4.66 -9.38 -19.69
N SER A 146 -4.80 -10.70 -19.74
CA SER A 146 -5.36 -11.47 -18.63
C SER A 146 -4.33 -11.72 -17.53
N LEU A 147 -4.81 -11.89 -16.30
CA LEU A 147 -3.98 -12.31 -15.18
C LEU A 147 -3.49 -13.75 -15.44
N PRO A 148 -2.17 -14.03 -15.34
CA PRO A 148 -1.66 -15.39 -15.51
C PRO A 148 -2.22 -16.32 -14.43
N PRO A 149 -2.55 -17.59 -14.75
CA PRO A 149 -2.92 -18.57 -13.72
C PRO A 149 -1.85 -18.68 -12.62
N PRO A 150 -2.25 -19.01 -11.37
CA PRO A 150 -1.29 -19.26 -10.30
C PRO A 150 -0.24 -20.32 -10.69
N GLY A 151 1.03 -20.03 -10.41
CA GLY A 151 2.17 -20.90 -10.68
C GLY A 151 2.72 -20.85 -12.11
N GLN A 152 2.11 -20.08 -13.02
CA GLN A 152 2.64 -19.92 -14.39
C GLN A 152 3.87 -19.00 -14.43
N VAL A 153 3.98 -18.06 -13.48
CA VAL A 153 5.12 -17.15 -13.34
C VAL A 153 5.79 -17.36 -11.99
N VAL A 154 7.07 -17.01 -11.91
CA VAL A 154 7.79 -17.03 -10.62
C VAL A 154 7.09 -16.07 -9.66
N PRO A 155 6.83 -16.47 -8.40
CA PRO A 155 6.24 -15.58 -7.42
C PRO A 155 7.07 -14.30 -7.20
N TYR A 156 6.39 -13.15 -7.11
CA TYR A 156 6.99 -11.84 -6.86
C TYR A 156 6.51 -11.27 -5.53
N TRP A 157 7.30 -10.43 -4.86
CA TRP A 157 6.91 -9.78 -3.61
C TRP A 157 5.61 -8.96 -3.71
N HIS A 158 5.42 -8.28 -4.83
CA HIS A 158 4.20 -7.49 -5.11
C HIS A 158 3.24 -8.19 -6.09
N GLY A 159 3.48 -9.47 -6.39
CA GLY A 159 2.68 -10.26 -7.32
C GLY A 159 2.72 -9.77 -8.77
N TYR A 160 1.88 -10.38 -9.60
CA TYR A 160 1.60 -9.94 -10.96
C TYR A 160 0.23 -9.24 -10.96
N SER A 161 0.15 -8.00 -11.47
CA SER A 161 -1.07 -7.19 -11.42
C SER A 161 -1.57 -6.80 -12.81
N VAL A 162 -2.87 -6.98 -13.04
CA VAL A 162 -3.58 -6.48 -14.23
C VAL A 162 -4.73 -5.58 -13.81
N GLY A 163 -4.96 -4.50 -14.56
CA GLY A 163 -6.00 -3.53 -14.28
C GLY A 163 -7.04 -3.47 -15.39
N ARG A 164 -8.30 -3.25 -14.99
CA ARG A 164 -9.44 -3.00 -15.87
C ARG A 164 -10.32 -1.90 -15.31
N TRP A 165 -10.94 -1.13 -16.19
CA TRP A 165 -11.83 -0.05 -15.80
C TRP A 165 -13.27 -0.55 -15.61
N ASP A 166 -13.88 -0.15 -14.51
CA ASP A 166 -15.30 -0.27 -14.18
C ASP A 166 -15.85 1.14 -13.97
N GLY A 167 -16.32 1.77 -15.07
CA GLY A 167 -16.56 3.20 -15.13
C GLY A 167 -15.28 4.00 -14.85
N ASP A 168 -15.29 4.74 -13.74
CA ASP A 168 -14.19 5.53 -13.19
C ASP A 168 -13.41 4.81 -12.09
N THR A 169 -13.77 3.58 -11.75
CA THR A 169 -13.01 2.75 -10.81
C THR A 169 -11.99 1.92 -11.59
N LEU A 170 -10.71 2.00 -11.20
CA LEU A 170 -9.71 1.04 -11.69
C LEU A 170 -9.75 -0.19 -10.77
N VAL A 171 -10.15 -1.33 -11.32
CA VAL A 171 -10.13 -2.62 -10.63
C VAL A 171 -8.83 -3.32 -10.99
N VAL A 172 -8.02 -3.61 -9.99
CA VAL A 172 -6.73 -4.30 -10.14
C VAL A 172 -6.85 -5.67 -9.50
N GLU A 173 -6.53 -6.70 -10.27
CA GLU A 173 -6.48 -8.08 -9.80
C GLU A 173 -5.01 -8.53 -9.79
N SER A 174 -4.59 -9.15 -8.70
CA SER A 174 -3.21 -9.57 -8.49
C SER A 174 -3.12 -10.96 -7.88
N ASN A 175 -2.10 -11.72 -8.29
CA ASN A 175 -1.78 -13.05 -7.78
C ASN A 175 -0.27 -13.34 -7.90
N ASN A 176 0.15 -14.60 -7.74
CA ASN A 176 1.55 -15.03 -7.84
C ASN A 176 2.45 -14.23 -6.88
N PHE A 177 1.98 -14.06 -5.64
CA PHE A 177 2.73 -13.41 -4.59
C PHE A 177 3.74 -14.37 -3.97
N HIS A 178 4.91 -13.86 -3.59
CA HIS A 178 5.84 -14.59 -2.73
C HIS A 178 5.28 -14.62 -1.30
N GLY A 179 4.66 -15.74 -0.95
CA GLY A 179 3.92 -15.89 0.31
C GLY A 179 4.51 -16.96 1.22
N VAL A 180 3.95 -17.05 2.42
CA VAL A 180 4.28 -18.08 3.41
C VAL A 180 3.76 -19.44 2.91
N ASP A 181 4.59 -20.49 3.02
CA ASP A 181 4.15 -21.88 2.78
C ASP A 181 3.79 -22.53 4.12
N PRO A 182 2.50 -22.68 4.45
CA PRO A 182 2.09 -23.24 5.73
C PRO A 182 2.45 -24.72 5.90
N ASN A 183 2.80 -25.44 4.82
CA ASN A 183 3.10 -26.87 4.88
C ASN A 183 4.59 -27.17 5.10
N ASN A 184 5.47 -26.19 4.84
CA ASN A 184 6.90 -26.32 5.09
C ASN A 184 7.21 -25.71 6.46
N VAL A 185 7.11 -26.50 7.53
CA VAL A 185 7.35 -26.02 8.90
C VAL A 185 8.74 -26.40 9.43
N ASN A 186 9.35 -25.50 10.19
CA ASN A 186 10.61 -25.73 10.89
C ASN A 186 10.39 -26.51 12.20
N ALA A 187 11.48 -26.82 12.90
CA ALA A 187 11.44 -27.56 14.17
C ALA A 187 10.61 -26.88 15.28
N ALA A 188 10.33 -25.58 15.17
CA ALA A 188 9.47 -24.83 16.08
C ALA A 188 7.99 -24.83 15.66
N GLY A 189 7.61 -25.60 14.63
CA GLY A 189 6.24 -25.69 14.12
C GLY A 189 5.78 -24.47 13.32
N LEU A 190 6.72 -23.64 12.87
CA LEU A 190 6.42 -22.42 12.11
C LEU A 190 6.83 -22.56 10.65
N PRO A 191 6.11 -21.94 9.70
CA PRO A 191 6.47 -21.98 8.29
C PRO A 191 7.91 -21.53 8.05
N SER A 192 8.78 -22.31 7.40
CA SER A 192 10.19 -22.02 7.17
C SER A 192 10.42 -20.77 6.31
N SER A 193 9.47 -20.41 5.44
CA SER A 193 9.55 -19.22 4.58
C SER A 193 9.10 -17.91 5.26
N TYR A 194 8.76 -17.93 6.56
CA TYR A 194 8.16 -16.77 7.24
C TYR A 194 9.05 -15.52 7.36
N LEU A 195 10.37 -15.64 7.19
CA LEU A 195 11.32 -14.52 7.20
C LEU A 195 11.54 -13.91 5.80
N GLY A 196 11.06 -14.58 4.74
CA GLY A 196 11.26 -14.17 3.35
C GLY A 196 10.00 -13.67 2.65
N ALA A 197 8.86 -13.59 3.32
CA ALA A 197 7.59 -13.17 2.72
C ALA A 197 7.10 -11.85 3.34
N GLY A 198 6.48 -11.01 2.52
CA GLY A 198 5.88 -9.74 2.95
C GLY A 198 4.79 -9.94 4.00
N TRP A 199 4.44 -8.88 4.73
CA TRP A 199 3.32 -8.88 5.68
C TRP A 199 2.15 -8.09 5.11
N LEU A 200 0.91 -8.46 5.42
CA LEU A 200 -0.23 -7.64 5.00
C LEU A 200 -0.29 -6.32 5.78
N ASP A 201 0.15 -6.30 7.04
CA ASP A 201 0.05 -5.12 7.88
C ASP A 201 1.12 -5.07 8.97
N HIS A 202 1.19 -3.96 9.72
CA HIS A 202 2.14 -3.75 10.83
C HIS A 202 1.86 -4.66 12.03
N ARG A 203 0.83 -5.52 11.95
CA ARG A 203 0.54 -6.56 12.94
C ARG A 203 1.09 -7.92 12.54
N GLY A 204 1.76 -8.02 11.39
CA GLY A 204 2.39 -9.26 10.94
C GLY A 204 1.45 -10.28 10.33
N SER A 205 0.27 -9.85 9.90
CA SER A 205 -0.74 -10.71 9.26
C SER A 205 -0.15 -11.40 8.02
N PRO A 206 -0.11 -12.75 7.96
CA PRO A 206 0.52 -13.47 6.85
C PRO A 206 -0.40 -13.59 5.64
N TYR A 207 0.20 -13.89 4.49
CA TYR A 207 -0.49 -14.39 3.30
C TYR A 207 0.36 -15.50 2.67
N THR A 208 -0.25 -16.31 1.83
CA THR A 208 0.36 -17.44 1.11
C THR A 208 0.40 -17.18 -0.39
N GLU A 209 1.08 -18.04 -1.14
CA GLU A 209 1.08 -17.98 -2.61
C GLU A 209 -0.30 -18.24 -3.24
N ALA A 210 -1.26 -18.76 -2.46
CA ALA A 210 -2.64 -18.94 -2.92
C ALA A 210 -3.44 -17.62 -2.94
N MET A 211 -2.89 -16.53 -2.38
CA MET A 211 -3.58 -15.26 -2.28
C MET A 211 -3.91 -14.67 -3.66
N LYS A 212 -5.15 -14.21 -3.78
CA LYS A 212 -5.60 -13.25 -4.77
C LYS A 212 -5.95 -11.95 -4.06
N LEU A 213 -5.44 -10.85 -4.60
CA LEU A 213 -5.74 -9.51 -4.13
C LEU A 213 -6.56 -8.78 -5.20
N THR A 214 -7.70 -8.24 -4.81
CA THR A 214 -8.50 -7.35 -5.65
C THR A 214 -8.52 -5.96 -5.04
N GLU A 215 -8.02 -4.97 -5.76
CA GLU A 215 -8.02 -3.57 -5.35
C GLU A 215 -8.96 -2.76 -6.24
N ARG A 216 -9.71 -1.84 -5.63
CA ARG A 216 -10.60 -0.91 -6.34
C ARG A 216 -10.18 0.51 -6.05
N PHE A 217 -9.43 1.11 -6.97
CA PHE A 217 -8.93 2.48 -6.88
C PHE A 217 -9.99 3.46 -7.38
N ARG A 218 -10.33 4.43 -6.52
CA ARG A 218 -11.28 5.51 -6.84
C ARG A 218 -10.65 6.86 -6.52
N ARG A 219 -10.44 7.65 -7.57
CA ARG A 219 -9.98 9.04 -7.44
C ARG A 219 -11.17 9.94 -7.11
N VAL A 220 -11.43 10.16 -5.83
CA VAL A 220 -12.65 10.86 -5.37
C VAL A 220 -12.68 12.31 -5.84
N ASN A 221 -11.56 13.01 -5.70
CA ASN A 221 -11.35 14.39 -6.09
C ASN A 221 -9.84 14.60 -6.31
N TYR A 222 -9.37 15.84 -6.45
CA TYR A 222 -7.94 16.12 -6.58
C TYR A 222 -7.13 15.69 -5.36
N GLY A 223 -7.69 15.80 -4.15
CA GLY A 223 -6.99 15.56 -2.90
C GLY A 223 -6.98 14.13 -2.38
N LEU A 224 -7.93 13.30 -2.83
CA LEU A 224 -8.25 12.03 -2.17
C LEU A 224 -8.27 10.86 -3.17
N LEU A 225 -7.55 9.81 -2.82
CA LEU A 225 -7.60 8.50 -3.43
C LEU A 225 -8.15 7.51 -2.40
N ASP A 226 -9.11 6.71 -2.81
CA ASP A 226 -9.82 5.74 -1.96
C ASP A 226 -9.64 4.35 -2.57
N ILE A 227 -9.14 3.42 -1.77
CA ILE A 227 -8.73 2.09 -2.22
C ILE A 227 -9.44 1.07 -1.33
N GLU A 228 -10.26 0.22 -1.95
CA GLU A 228 -10.79 -0.97 -1.28
C GLU A 228 -9.94 -2.17 -1.68
N LEU A 229 -9.46 -2.93 -0.70
CA LEU A 229 -8.60 -4.10 -0.89
C LEU A 229 -9.32 -5.33 -0.36
N THR A 230 -9.56 -6.30 -1.24
CA THR A 230 -10.13 -7.60 -0.88
C THR A 230 -9.03 -8.65 -0.96
N VAL A 231 -8.78 -9.31 0.16
CA VAL A 231 -7.82 -10.41 0.29
C VAL A 231 -8.59 -11.72 0.28
N ASP A 232 -8.33 -12.55 -0.72
CA ASP A 232 -8.84 -13.92 -0.85
C ASP A 232 -7.66 -14.89 -0.78
N ASP A 233 -7.44 -15.47 0.39
CA ASP A 233 -6.42 -16.50 0.60
C ASP A 233 -6.98 -17.59 1.53
N PRO A 234 -7.56 -18.67 0.96
CA PRO A 234 -8.22 -19.71 1.74
C PRO A 234 -7.23 -20.55 2.58
N LYS A 235 -5.92 -20.42 2.35
CA LYS A 235 -4.91 -21.11 3.16
C LYS A 235 -4.57 -20.33 4.42
N ALA A 236 -4.64 -19.00 4.41
CA ALA A 236 -4.35 -18.16 5.58
C ALA A 236 -5.61 -17.65 6.31
N TYR A 237 -6.75 -17.57 5.63
CA TYR A 237 -8.00 -17.02 6.16
C TYR A 237 -9.17 -18.00 5.97
N THR A 238 -10.17 -17.93 6.86
CA THR A 238 -11.38 -18.77 6.80
C THR A 238 -12.40 -18.26 5.78
N GLU A 239 -12.34 -16.98 5.45
CA GLU A 239 -13.13 -16.33 4.41
C GLU A 239 -12.38 -15.11 3.85
N PRO A 240 -12.68 -14.66 2.62
CA PRO A 240 -12.16 -13.40 2.11
C PRO A 240 -12.59 -12.23 2.99
N PHE A 241 -11.72 -11.24 3.14
CA PHE A 241 -12.05 -10.01 3.85
C PHE A 241 -11.70 -8.79 3.00
N THR A 242 -12.41 -7.69 3.24
CA THR A 242 -12.17 -6.42 2.56
C THR A 242 -11.84 -5.34 3.58
N VAL A 243 -10.83 -4.53 3.29
CA VAL A 243 -10.50 -3.31 4.02
C VAL A 243 -10.47 -2.11 3.09
N ARG A 244 -10.49 -0.92 3.67
CA ARG A 244 -10.37 0.34 2.95
C ARG A 244 -9.17 1.12 3.44
N VAL A 245 -8.47 1.74 2.50
CA VAL A 245 -7.36 2.68 2.73
C VAL A 245 -7.67 3.98 1.99
N VAL A 246 -7.25 5.10 2.57
CA VAL A 246 -7.43 6.42 1.98
C VAL A 246 -6.11 7.18 1.96
N GLU A 247 -5.85 7.81 0.83
CA GLU A 247 -4.58 8.41 0.48
C GLU A 247 -4.81 9.89 0.15
N ARG A 248 -3.93 10.75 0.66
CA ARG A 248 -3.95 12.19 0.39
C ARG A 248 -2.83 12.53 -0.56
N ILE A 249 -3.13 13.35 -1.56
CA ILE A 249 -2.11 13.86 -2.47
C ILE A 249 -1.16 14.79 -1.72
N VAL A 250 0.12 14.69 -2.03
CA VAL A 250 1.13 15.68 -1.66
C VAL A 250 1.18 16.73 -2.77
N ALA A 251 0.54 17.88 -2.54
CA ALA A 251 0.35 18.94 -3.55
C ALA A 251 1.10 20.24 -3.24
N ASP A 252 2.00 20.24 -2.25
CA ASP A 252 2.79 21.41 -1.86
C ASP A 252 4.06 21.61 -2.70
N GLY A 253 4.31 20.72 -3.67
CA GLY A 253 5.49 20.77 -4.55
C GLY A 253 6.64 19.89 -4.09
N SER A 254 6.43 19.13 -3.02
CA SER A 254 7.29 18.03 -2.61
C SER A 254 7.59 17.03 -3.73
N GLU A 255 8.85 16.61 -3.82
CA GLU A 255 9.30 15.51 -4.70
C GLU A 255 9.81 14.34 -3.85
N MET A 256 9.49 13.11 -4.25
CA MET A 256 10.02 11.92 -3.58
C MET A 256 11.51 11.77 -3.90
N ILE A 257 12.34 11.63 -2.87
CA ILE A 257 13.79 11.42 -3.00
C ILE A 257 14.17 10.04 -2.49
N GLU A 258 15.48 9.75 -2.47
CA GLU A 258 15.97 8.47 -2.01
C GLU A 258 15.84 8.20 -0.52
N PHE A 259 15.30 7.01 -0.26
CA PHE A 259 15.31 6.36 1.03
C PHE A 259 16.22 5.14 0.91
N VAL A 260 17.33 5.19 1.63
CA VAL A 260 18.25 4.06 1.73
C VAL A 260 18.09 3.49 3.13
N CYS A 261 17.47 2.32 3.25
CA CYS A 261 17.13 1.69 4.54
C CYS A 261 18.32 1.59 5.52
N HIS A 262 19.52 1.31 5.03
CA HIS A 262 20.74 1.26 5.86
C HIS A 262 21.38 2.62 6.15
N GLU A 263 20.89 3.72 5.59
CA GLU A 263 21.47 5.06 5.74
C GLU A 263 20.47 6.11 6.22
N ASN A 264 19.15 5.89 6.14
CA ASN A 264 18.15 6.93 6.37
C ASN A 264 18.03 7.36 7.86
N GLN A 265 18.79 6.74 8.77
CA GLN A 265 19.01 7.23 10.15
C GLN A 265 20.17 8.23 10.28
N THR A 266 20.97 8.45 9.22
CA THR A 266 22.18 9.30 9.28
C THR A 266 21.95 10.73 8.77
N PHE A 267 20.82 11.04 8.13
CA PHE A 267 20.56 12.38 7.56
C PHE A 267 20.56 13.51 8.63
N LEU A 268 20.16 13.22 9.87
CA LEU A 268 20.19 14.20 10.97
C LEU A 268 21.63 14.61 11.33
N LYS A 269 22.60 13.70 11.19
CA LYS A 269 24.04 13.99 11.35
C LYS A 269 24.53 14.92 10.26
N LEU A 270 24.18 14.62 9.01
CA LEU A 270 24.62 15.38 7.84
C LEU A 270 24.03 16.79 7.79
N THR A 271 22.84 16.99 8.37
CA THR A 271 22.17 18.30 8.44
C THR A 271 22.51 19.11 9.69
N GLY A 272 23.32 18.57 10.61
CA GLY A 272 23.68 19.23 11.87
C GLY A 272 22.49 19.44 12.82
N ARG A 273 21.42 18.64 12.67
CA ARG A 273 20.16 18.75 13.42
C ARG A 273 19.96 17.64 14.45
N GLU A 274 21.03 16.93 14.82
CA GLU A 274 20.94 16.00 15.94
C GLU A 274 20.51 16.75 17.21
N ARG A 275 19.51 16.20 17.91
CA ARG A 275 19.23 16.65 19.27
C ARG A 275 20.40 16.20 20.15
N LYS A 276 21.04 17.16 20.81
CA LYS A 276 21.98 16.90 21.91
C LYS A 276 21.29 16.14 23.03
#